data_AF-A0A2E9U6H4-F1
#
_entry.id   AF-A0A2E9U6H4-F1
#
_cell.length_a   1.000
_cell.length_b   1.000
_cell.length_c   1.000
_cell.angle_alpha   90.00
_cell.angle_beta   90.00
_cell.angle_gamma   90.00
#
_symmetry.space_group_name_H-M   'P 1'
#
loop_
_entity.id
_entity.type
_entity.pdbx_description
1 polymer ?
#
loop_
_entity_poly.entity_id
_entity_poly.type
_entity_poly.pdbx_seq_one_letter_code
_entity_poly.pdbx_strand_id
1 'polypeptide(L)'
;YELLELPFQISAGVIIPPGVYEWSEVNFELQSDAGRPVDGSFNYTTGGFWSGDRSEIRVQAGWRPGSRLSFKLSWNHNEIDLPEGAFETDLASLRADLDFTTEMSMRSLIQYNSQQDIMLANVRLRYIYAPGSDLYLVYNETQVVEGSSLIDRAILFKATYLLRF
;
A
#
# COMPACT_ATOMS: atom_id res chain seq x y z
N TYR A 1 -9.78 6.80 23.35
CA TYR A 1 -11.17 7.08 22.97
C TYR A 1 -11.16 7.74 21.60
N GLU A 2 -12.13 7.42 20.76
CA GLU A 2 -12.44 8.14 19.51
C GLU A 2 -13.83 8.75 19.62
N LEU A 3 -13.99 10.00 19.18
CA LEU A 3 -15.27 10.70 19.15
C LEU A 3 -15.74 10.82 17.70
N LEU A 4 -16.93 10.29 17.42
CA LEU A 4 -17.60 10.43 16.14
C LEU A 4 -18.76 11.42 16.30
N GLU A 5 -18.65 12.60 15.67
CA GLU A 5 -19.69 13.65 15.74
C GLU A 5 -20.84 13.42 14.74
N LEU A 6 -20.55 12.76 13.62
CA LEU A 6 -21.48 12.48 12.52
C LEU A 6 -21.39 11.01 12.12
N PRO A 7 -22.48 10.40 11.62
CA PRO A 7 -22.45 9.01 11.18
C PRO A 7 -21.35 8.78 10.14
N PHE A 8 -20.61 7.68 10.28
CA PHE A 8 -19.50 7.34 9.40
C PHE A 8 -19.77 6.01 8.70
N GLN A 9 -19.81 6.05 7.37
CA GLN A 9 -19.95 4.83 6.58
C GLN A 9 -18.57 4.20 6.37
N ILE A 10 -18.26 3.18 7.17
CA ILE A 10 -16.97 2.50 7.12
C ILE A 10 -16.87 1.52 5.95
N SER A 11 -18.00 0.91 5.57
CA SER A 11 -18.11 -0.02 4.44
C SER A 11 -19.48 0.13 3.76
N ALA A 12 -19.68 -0.49 2.60
CA ALA A 12 -20.96 -0.45 1.90
C ALA A 12 -22.09 -1.01 2.79
N GLY A 13 -23.02 -0.14 3.22
CA GLY A 13 -24.15 -0.53 4.08
C GLY A 13 -23.85 -0.61 5.59
N VAL A 14 -22.61 -0.42 6.03
CA VAL A 14 -22.23 -0.42 7.45
C VAL A 14 -21.93 1.00 7.89
N ILE A 15 -22.81 1.56 8.73
CA ILE A 15 -22.74 2.96 9.18
C ILE A 15 -22.61 2.99 10.70
N ILE A 16 -21.50 3.55 11.17
CA ILE A 16 -21.20 3.70 12.59
C ILE A 16 -21.91 4.97 13.09
N PRO A 17 -22.71 4.89 14.17
CA PRO A 17 -23.41 6.04 14.70
C PRO A 17 -22.47 7.02 15.40
N PRO A 18 -22.89 8.30 15.56
CA PRO A 18 -22.17 9.25 16.42
C PRO A 18 -22.05 8.71 17.86
N GLY A 19 -20.88 8.85 18.47
CA GLY A 19 -20.62 8.29 19.78
C GLY A 19 -19.19 8.46 20.25
N VAL A 20 -18.96 8.08 21.51
CA VAL A 20 -17.63 7.93 22.07
C VAL A 20 -17.30 6.45 22.11
N TYR A 21 -16.16 6.09 21.53
CA TYR A 21 -15.71 4.73 21.40
C TYR A 21 -14.41 4.54 22.18
N GLU A 22 -14.38 3.52 23.02
CA GLU A 22 -13.21 3.13 23.79
C GLU A 22 -13.02 1.63 23.64
N TRP A 23 -11.79 1.22 23.38
CA TRP A 23 -11.46 -0.18 23.21
C TRP A 23 -10.01 -0.43 23.61
N SER A 24 -9.68 -1.70 23.72
CA SER A 24 -8.33 -2.21 23.89
C SER A 24 -8.05 -3.26 22.82
N GLU A 25 -6.80 -3.33 22.41
CA GLU A 25 -6.32 -4.32 21.45
C GLU A 25 -5.10 -5.02 22.02
N VAL A 26 -4.90 -6.26 21.57
CA VAL A 26 -3.69 -7.03 21.78
C VAL A 26 -2.96 -7.11 20.46
N ASN A 27 -1.68 -6.74 20.46
CA ASN A 27 -0.82 -6.81 19.29
C ASN A 27 0.31 -7.81 19.51
N PHE A 28 0.48 -8.71 18.55
CA PHE A 28 1.59 -9.65 18.46
C PHE A 28 2.43 -9.33 17.23
N GLU A 29 3.72 -9.10 17.42
CA GLU A 29 4.64 -8.71 16.35
C GLU A 29 5.87 -9.60 16.33
N LEU A 30 6.19 -10.08 15.13
CA LEU A 30 7.45 -10.75 14.81
C LEU A 30 8.12 -9.98 13.68
N GLN A 31 9.38 -9.65 13.88
CA GLN A 31 10.18 -8.96 12.88
C GLN A 31 11.56 -9.60 12.78
N SER A 32 11.99 -9.83 11.55
CA SER A 32 13.36 -10.23 11.24
C SER A 32 14.25 -9.01 10.96
N ASP A 33 15.55 -9.21 10.97
CA ASP A 33 16.53 -8.16 10.73
C ASP A 33 16.40 -7.55 9.32
N ALA A 34 15.94 -6.30 9.26
CA ALA A 34 15.73 -5.54 8.02
C ALA A 34 17.02 -5.23 7.25
N GLY A 35 18.21 -5.45 7.85
CA GLY A 35 19.49 -5.32 7.17
C GLY A 35 19.87 -6.52 6.30
N ARG A 36 19.11 -7.63 6.37
CA ARG A 36 19.44 -8.86 5.64
C ARG A 36 18.91 -8.85 4.19
N PRO A 37 19.54 -9.65 3.29
CA PRO A 37 19.03 -9.83 1.92
C PRO A 37 17.61 -10.38 1.84
N VAL A 38 17.14 -11.07 2.89
CA VAL A 38 15.75 -11.47 3.04
C VAL A 38 15.31 -10.99 4.41
N ASP A 39 14.22 -10.25 4.43
CA ASP A 39 13.58 -9.75 5.64
C ASP A 39 12.08 -9.95 5.58
N GLY A 40 11.42 -9.74 6.70
CA GLY A 40 9.99 -9.86 6.80
C GLY A 40 9.50 -9.58 8.20
N SER A 41 8.20 -9.28 8.27
CA SER A 41 7.47 -9.05 9.50
C SER A 41 6.11 -9.71 9.43
N PHE A 42 5.65 -10.19 10.57
CA PHE A 42 4.30 -10.65 10.80
C PHE A 42 3.73 -9.87 11.97
N ASN A 43 2.53 -9.34 11.81
CA ASN A 43 1.82 -8.64 12.86
C ASN A 43 0.38 -9.17 12.91
N TYR A 44 -0.10 -9.45 14.11
CA TYR A 44 -1.47 -9.85 14.37
C TYR A 44 -2.03 -8.96 15.48
N THR A 45 -3.07 -8.19 15.17
CA THR A 45 -3.76 -7.34 16.13
C THR A 45 -5.19 -7.82 16.29
N THR A 46 -5.68 -7.97 17.52
CA THR A 46 -7.08 -8.35 17.78
C THR A 46 -7.63 -7.65 19.01
N GLY A 47 -8.89 -7.26 18.98
CA GLY A 47 -9.56 -6.59 20.10
C GLY A 47 -10.71 -5.72 19.61
N GLY A 48 -11.10 -4.75 20.45
CA GLY A 48 -12.22 -3.89 20.12
C GLY A 48 -11.90 -2.92 18.98
N PHE A 49 -12.92 -2.56 18.20
CA PHE A 49 -12.85 -1.66 17.06
C PHE A 49 -14.20 -0.99 16.89
N TRP A 50 -14.28 0.33 17.14
CA TRP A 50 -15.55 1.06 17.19
C TRP A 50 -16.58 0.40 18.14
N SER A 51 -17.76 0.06 17.63
CA SER A 51 -18.87 -0.59 18.34
C SER A 51 -18.70 -2.09 18.51
N GLY A 52 -17.66 -2.71 17.94
CA GLY A 52 -17.46 -4.16 17.94
C GLY A 52 -15.98 -4.53 18.02
N ASP A 53 -15.57 -5.50 17.20
CA ASP A 53 -14.25 -6.11 17.26
C ASP A 53 -13.59 -6.19 15.87
N ARG A 54 -12.26 -6.26 15.87
CA ARG A 54 -11.45 -6.43 14.66
C ARG A 54 -10.31 -7.39 14.91
N SER A 55 -10.01 -8.19 13.90
CA SER A 55 -8.74 -8.93 13.79
C SER A 55 -8.00 -8.48 12.53
N GLU A 56 -6.76 -8.03 12.68
CA GLU A 56 -5.87 -7.61 11.60
C GLU A 56 -4.67 -8.57 11.50
N ILE A 57 -4.41 -9.09 10.31
CA ILE A 57 -3.18 -9.82 9.98
C ILE A 57 -2.40 -8.99 8.96
N ARG A 58 -1.16 -8.65 9.30
CA ARG A 58 -0.24 -7.95 8.38
C ARG A 58 1.04 -8.75 8.18
N VAL A 59 1.28 -9.10 6.93
CA VAL A 59 2.49 -9.81 6.49
C VAL A 59 3.30 -8.90 5.57
N GLN A 60 4.60 -8.83 5.80
CA GLN A 60 5.53 -8.19 4.87
C GLN A 60 6.72 -9.11 4.63
N ALA A 61 7.16 -9.18 3.38
CA ALA A 61 8.36 -9.89 2.98
C ALA A 61 9.20 -9.00 2.08
N GLY A 62 10.49 -8.91 2.38
CA GLY A 62 11.49 -8.17 1.63
C GLY A 62 12.53 -9.11 1.05
N TRP A 63 12.97 -8.84 -0.18
CA TRP A 63 14.07 -9.54 -0.82
C TRP A 63 14.98 -8.56 -1.58
N ARG A 64 16.25 -8.51 -1.16
CA ARG A 64 17.32 -7.66 -1.67
C ARG A 64 18.57 -8.50 -1.92
N PRO A 65 18.64 -9.28 -3.01
CA PRO A 65 19.79 -10.15 -3.29
C PRO A 65 21.10 -9.39 -3.58
N GLY A 66 21.03 -8.06 -3.71
CA GLY A 66 22.18 -7.16 -3.83
C GLY A 66 21.76 -5.70 -3.70
N SER A 67 22.64 -4.77 -4.06
CA SER A 67 22.37 -3.32 -3.94
C SER A 67 21.50 -2.72 -5.03
N ARG A 68 21.24 -3.47 -6.12
CA ARG A 68 20.55 -2.98 -7.32
C ARG A 68 19.09 -3.45 -7.44
N LEU A 69 18.66 -4.34 -6.57
CA LEU A 69 17.36 -5.01 -6.67
C LEU A 69 16.72 -5.08 -5.29
N SER A 70 15.49 -4.61 -5.20
CA SER A 70 14.67 -4.77 -3.99
C SER A 70 13.24 -5.09 -4.38
N PHE A 71 12.72 -6.18 -3.83
CA PHE A 71 11.31 -6.52 -3.87
C PHE A 71 10.73 -6.45 -2.47
N LYS A 72 9.52 -5.91 -2.36
CA LYS A 72 8.76 -5.92 -1.11
C LYS A 72 7.32 -6.30 -1.40
N LEU A 73 6.86 -7.38 -0.78
CA LEU A 73 5.47 -7.79 -0.77
C LEU A 73 4.86 -7.39 0.58
N SER A 74 3.65 -6.87 0.57
CA SER A 74 2.85 -6.67 1.76
C SER A 74 1.44 -7.19 1.54
N TRP A 75 0.85 -7.75 2.58
CA TRP A 75 -0.56 -8.09 2.62
C TRP A 75 -1.11 -7.71 3.99
N ASN A 76 -2.24 -7.04 3.99
CA ASN A 76 -2.98 -6.67 5.19
C ASN A 76 -4.42 -7.15 5.02
N HIS A 77 -4.85 -8.01 5.93
CA HIS A 77 -6.20 -8.55 5.99
C HIS A 77 -6.87 -8.10 7.27
N ASN A 78 -8.05 -7.52 7.18
CA ASN A 78 -8.85 -7.12 8.33
C ASN A 78 -10.19 -7.85 8.26
N GLU A 79 -10.53 -8.53 9.34
CA GLU A 79 -11.86 -9.07 9.62
C GLU A 79 -12.50 -8.18 10.68
N ILE A 80 -13.64 -7.58 10.37
CA ILE A 80 -14.33 -6.61 11.22
C ILE A 80 -15.74 -7.12 11.48
N ASP A 81 -16.08 -7.26 12.77
CA ASP A 81 -17.41 -7.66 13.22
C ASP A 81 -18.00 -6.55 14.10
N LEU A 82 -19.00 -5.85 13.57
CA LEU A 82 -19.72 -4.78 14.25
C LEU A 82 -21.20 -5.15 14.37
N PRO A 83 -21.91 -4.64 15.40
CA PRO A 83 -23.37 -4.74 15.48
C PRO A 83 -24.10 -4.22 14.24
N GLU A 84 -23.52 -3.24 13.54
CA GLU A 84 -24.03 -2.64 12.31
C GLU A 84 -23.76 -3.47 11.05
N GLY A 85 -22.86 -4.46 11.13
CA GLY A 85 -22.54 -5.39 10.05
C GLY A 85 -21.09 -5.87 10.09
N ALA A 86 -20.86 -7.08 9.57
CA ALA A 86 -19.53 -7.68 9.45
C ALA A 86 -19.01 -7.57 8.01
N PHE A 87 -17.70 -7.33 7.86
CA PHE A 87 -17.04 -7.27 6.56
C PHE A 87 -15.54 -7.55 6.67
N GLU A 88 -14.95 -7.96 5.55
CA GLU A 88 -13.53 -8.23 5.43
C GLU A 88 -12.89 -7.28 4.41
N THR A 89 -11.62 -6.93 4.60
CA THR A 89 -10.87 -6.11 3.66
C THR A 89 -9.45 -6.64 3.49
N ASP A 90 -8.95 -6.61 2.26
CA ASP A 90 -7.61 -7.01 1.87
C ASP A 90 -6.91 -5.87 1.17
N LEU A 91 -5.70 -5.56 1.62
CA LEU A 91 -4.79 -4.65 0.97
C LEU A 91 -3.47 -5.37 0.68
N ALA A 92 -3.27 -5.74 -0.59
CA ALA A 92 -2.04 -6.35 -1.06
C ALA A 92 -1.20 -5.32 -1.82
N SER A 93 0.12 -5.32 -1.64
CA SER A 93 1.01 -4.50 -2.45
C SER A 93 2.32 -5.20 -2.80
N LEU A 94 2.80 -4.94 -4.01
CA LEU A 94 4.10 -5.35 -4.51
C LEU A 94 4.87 -4.10 -4.91
N ARG A 95 6.03 -3.90 -4.30
CA ARG A 95 7.02 -2.90 -4.71
C ARG A 95 8.21 -3.59 -5.33
N ALA A 96 8.61 -3.15 -6.52
CA ALA A 96 9.83 -3.61 -7.17
C ALA A 96 10.68 -2.41 -7.61
N ASP A 97 11.93 -2.44 -7.15
CA ASP A 97 12.91 -1.38 -7.26
C ASP A 97 14.17 -1.96 -7.91
N LEU A 98 14.49 -1.46 -9.11
CA LEU A 98 15.58 -1.95 -9.95
C LEU A 98 16.50 -0.80 -10.35
N ASP A 99 17.78 -0.93 -10.09
CA ASP A 99 18.83 -0.03 -10.58
C ASP A 99 19.63 -0.78 -11.66
N PHE A 100 19.32 -0.49 -12.94
CA PHE A 100 20.01 -1.12 -14.07
C PHE A 100 21.48 -0.68 -14.12
N THR A 101 21.71 0.63 -13.93
CA THR A 101 23.03 1.27 -13.82
C THR A 101 22.99 2.35 -12.73
N THR A 102 24.10 3.06 -12.52
CA THR A 102 24.13 4.25 -11.63
C THR A 102 23.27 5.42 -12.16
N GLU A 103 22.89 5.37 -13.43
CA GLU A 103 22.18 6.43 -14.14
C GLU A 103 20.75 6.02 -14.51
N MET A 104 20.44 4.72 -14.58
CA MET A 104 19.14 4.23 -15.01
C MET A 104 18.49 3.35 -13.94
N SER A 105 17.26 3.71 -13.55
CA SER A 105 16.49 2.97 -12.55
C SER A 105 14.99 2.88 -12.87
N MET A 106 14.36 1.85 -12.32
CA MET A 106 12.92 1.63 -12.33
C MET A 106 12.43 1.49 -10.89
N ARG A 107 11.33 2.15 -10.57
CA ARG A 107 10.59 1.99 -9.31
C ARG A 107 9.15 1.67 -9.67
N SER A 108 8.56 0.66 -9.04
CA SER A 108 7.19 0.25 -9.31
C SER A 108 6.44 -0.12 -8.05
N LEU A 109 5.14 0.14 -8.06
CA LEU A 109 4.20 -0.21 -7.02
C LEU A 109 2.92 -0.72 -7.68
N ILE A 110 2.53 -1.93 -7.36
CA ILE A 110 1.22 -2.50 -7.67
C ILE A 110 0.50 -2.69 -6.34
N GLN A 111 -0.75 -2.28 -6.26
CA GLN A 111 -1.57 -2.41 -5.05
C GLN A 111 -2.98 -2.85 -5.41
N TYR A 112 -3.57 -3.72 -4.60
CA TYR A 112 -4.95 -4.16 -4.70
C TYR A 112 -5.66 -3.87 -3.38
N ASN A 113 -6.84 -3.26 -3.46
CA ASN A 113 -7.72 -2.97 -2.34
C ASN A 113 -9.09 -3.63 -2.61
N SER A 114 -9.45 -4.65 -1.83
CA SER A 114 -10.72 -5.37 -2.02
C SER A 114 -11.95 -4.57 -1.61
N GLN A 115 -11.81 -3.60 -0.69
CA GLN A 115 -12.96 -2.81 -0.23
C GLN A 115 -13.51 -1.90 -1.34
N GLN A 116 -12.63 -1.41 -2.22
CA GLN A 116 -13.02 -0.62 -3.38
C GLN A 116 -13.05 -1.44 -4.67
N ASP A 117 -12.58 -2.69 -4.61
CA ASP A 117 -12.29 -3.54 -5.76
C ASP A 117 -11.36 -2.87 -6.80
N ILE A 118 -10.35 -2.15 -6.32
CA ILE A 118 -9.44 -1.36 -7.17
C ILE A 118 -8.03 -1.96 -7.17
N MET A 119 -7.46 -2.07 -8.36
CA MET A 119 -6.02 -2.27 -8.56
C MET A 119 -5.37 -0.98 -9.07
N LEU A 120 -4.27 -0.61 -8.42
CA LEU A 120 -3.42 0.53 -8.74
C LEU A 120 -2.06 0.02 -9.23
N ALA A 121 -1.56 0.59 -10.32
CA ALA A 121 -0.21 0.35 -10.81
C ALA A 121 0.49 1.70 -11.07
N ASN A 122 1.64 1.89 -10.44
CA ASN A 122 2.56 2.99 -10.69
C ASN A 122 3.92 2.41 -11.10
N VAL A 123 4.43 2.81 -12.26
CA VAL A 123 5.77 2.43 -12.72
C VAL A 123 6.49 3.69 -13.17
N ARG A 124 7.71 3.89 -12.68
CA ARG A 124 8.54 5.05 -13.01
C ARG A 124 9.91 4.59 -13.43
N LEU A 125 10.28 4.94 -14.66
CA LEU A 125 11.63 4.85 -15.18
C LEU A 125 12.31 6.22 -15.04
N ARG A 126 13.56 6.22 -14.61
CA ARG A 126 14.42 7.40 -14.52
C ARG A 126 15.73 7.12 -15.24
N TYR A 127 16.18 8.06 -16.05
CA TYR A 127 17.49 8.04 -16.70
C TYR A 127 18.20 9.38 -16.52
N ILE A 128 19.40 9.34 -15.94
CA ILE A 128 20.29 10.50 -15.77
C ILE A 128 21.17 10.58 -17.02
N TYR A 129 20.91 11.53 -17.90
CA TYR A 129 21.69 11.70 -19.13
C TYR A 129 22.85 12.70 -18.97
N ALA A 130 22.79 13.57 -17.96
CA ALA A 130 23.89 14.42 -17.54
C ALA A 130 23.76 14.75 -16.03
N PRO A 131 24.84 15.11 -15.32
CA PRO A 131 24.76 15.45 -13.90
C PRO A 131 23.74 16.57 -13.62
N GLY A 132 22.67 16.22 -12.88
CA GLY A 132 21.57 17.13 -12.56
C GLY A 132 20.50 17.26 -13.66
N SER A 133 20.55 16.41 -14.69
CA SER A 133 19.61 16.40 -15.81
C SER A 133 19.05 15.00 -16.02
N ASP A 134 17.73 14.89 -15.98
CA ASP A 134 17.01 13.62 -15.86
C ASP A 134 15.90 13.51 -16.90
N LEU A 135 15.67 12.29 -17.38
CA LEU A 135 14.47 11.88 -18.09
C LEU A 135 13.65 10.96 -17.19
N TYR A 136 12.34 11.17 -17.17
CA TYR A 136 11.38 10.32 -16.49
C TYR A 136 10.30 9.86 -17.45
N LEU A 137 9.96 8.58 -17.36
CA LEU A 137 8.75 8.01 -17.95
C LEU A 137 7.94 7.38 -16.82
N VAL A 138 6.71 7.84 -16.63
CA VAL A 138 5.82 7.37 -15.57
C VAL A 138 4.56 6.79 -16.19
N TYR A 139 4.23 5.57 -15.81
CA TYR A 139 2.96 4.91 -16.08
C TYR A 139 2.14 4.86 -14.80
N ASN A 140 0.90 5.33 -14.87
CA ASN A 140 -0.09 5.21 -13.82
C ASN A 140 -1.33 4.55 -14.40
N GLU A 141 -1.90 3.62 -13.64
CA GLU A 141 -3.16 2.99 -13.98
C GLU A 141 -3.95 2.69 -12.71
N THR A 142 -5.25 2.94 -12.79
CA THR A 142 -6.25 2.55 -11.80
C THR A 142 -7.33 1.79 -12.54
N GLN A 143 -7.66 0.60 -12.08
CA GLN A 143 -8.71 -0.23 -12.69
C GLN A 143 -9.54 -0.93 -11.62
N VAL A 144 -10.81 -1.16 -11.92
CA VAL A 144 -11.65 -2.10 -11.17
C VAL A 144 -11.20 -3.51 -11.52
N VAL A 145 -11.05 -4.38 -10.53
CA VAL A 145 -10.60 -5.77 -10.76
C VAL A 145 -11.75 -6.59 -11.33
N GLU A 146 -12.93 -6.51 -10.71
CA GLU A 146 -14.15 -7.11 -11.23
C GLU A 146 -14.53 -6.49 -12.57
N GLY A 147 -14.71 -7.32 -13.59
CA GLY A 147 -14.98 -6.88 -14.95
C GLY A 147 -13.81 -6.20 -15.66
N SER A 148 -12.65 -6.03 -15.00
CA SER A 148 -11.41 -5.48 -15.57
C SER A 148 -11.62 -4.11 -16.26
N SER A 149 -12.41 -3.24 -15.65
CA SER A 149 -12.73 -1.93 -16.22
C SER A 149 -11.70 -0.88 -15.83
N LEU A 150 -11.27 -0.08 -16.82
CA LEU A 150 -10.28 0.97 -16.59
C LEU A 150 -10.95 2.20 -15.96
N ILE A 151 -10.43 2.69 -14.83
CA ILE A 151 -10.86 3.94 -14.20
C ILE A 151 -10.03 5.10 -14.75
N ASP A 152 -8.70 4.99 -14.69
CA ASP A 152 -7.77 6.02 -15.14
C ASP A 152 -6.48 5.39 -15.67
N ARG A 153 -5.88 6.03 -16.69
CA ARG A 153 -4.56 5.67 -17.22
C ARG A 153 -3.83 6.91 -17.68
N ALA A 154 -2.59 7.06 -17.21
CA ALA A 154 -1.72 8.15 -17.62
C ALA A 154 -0.31 7.65 -17.94
N ILE A 155 0.23 8.15 -19.05
CA ILE A 155 1.66 8.02 -19.42
C ILE A 155 2.23 9.43 -19.42
N LEU A 156 3.20 9.69 -18.54
CA LEU A 156 3.84 10.99 -18.39
C LEU A 156 5.31 10.90 -18.78
N PHE A 157 5.73 11.82 -19.64
CA PHE A 157 7.13 12.05 -19.95
C PHE A 157 7.59 13.38 -19.36
N LYS A 158 8.73 13.38 -18.68
CA LYS A 158 9.33 14.59 -18.11
C LYS A 158 10.83 14.62 -18.38
N ALA A 159 11.32 15.76 -18.83
CA ALA A 159 12.75 16.03 -18.98
C ALA A 159 13.16 17.22 -18.12
N THR A 160 14.31 17.13 -17.46
CA THR A 160 14.95 18.23 -16.73
C THR A 160 16.34 18.47 -17.29
N TYR A 161 16.77 19.73 -17.33
CA TYR A 161 18.12 20.12 -17.74
C TYR A 161 18.67 21.15 -16.76
N LEU A 162 19.86 20.89 -16.21
CA LEU A 162 20.54 21.81 -15.32
C LEU A 162 21.47 22.74 -16.10
N LEU A 163 21.16 24.03 -16.09
CA LEU A 163 22.06 25.08 -16.58
C LEU A 163 23.07 25.42 -15.49
N ARG A 164 24.36 25.38 -15.82
CA ARG A 164 25.45 25.86 -14.95
C ARG A 164 25.96 27.19 -15.51
N PHE A 165 26.01 28.21 -14.66
CA PHE A 165 26.60 29.52 -14.93
C PHE A 165 27.64 29.85 -13.85
#